data_AF-A0A453F9Y2-F1
#
_entry.id   AF-A0A453F9Y2-F1
#
_cell.length_a   1.000
_cell.length_b   1.000
_cell.length_c   1.000
_cell.angle_alpha   90.00
_cell.angle_beta   90.00
_cell.angle_gamma   90.00
#
_symmetry.space_group_name_H-M   'P 1'
#
loop_
_entity.id
_entity.type
_entity.pdbx_description
1 polymer ?
#
loop_
_entity_poly.entity_id
_entity_poly.type
_entity_poly.pdbx_seq_one_letter_code
_entity_poly.pdbx_strand_id
1 'polypeptide(L)'
;MAAAAVALSNGSGGGGDSKAEFAEIYSRLKEEMLEDPAFEFTDESLQWIERMLDYNVLGGKCNRGLSVIDSYKTLKGVDVLRKEETFLACTLGWCIEWLQAYFLVLDDIMDNSQTRRGQPCWFRVPQVLALLL
;
A
#
# COMPACT_ATOMS: atom_id res chain seq x y z
N MET A 1 -7.97 46.19 -1.25
CA MET A 1 -7.19 45.09 -1.85
C MET A 1 -6.84 44.12 -0.74
N ALA A 2 -7.53 42.99 -0.71
CA ALA A 2 -7.32 41.89 0.21
C ALA A 2 -6.10 41.06 -0.20
N ALA A 3 -5.44 40.43 0.78
CA ALA A 3 -5.27 38.98 0.80
C ALA A 3 -4.82 38.59 2.20
N ALA A 4 -5.72 37.94 2.93
CA ALA A 4 -5.49 37.38 4.25
C ALA A 4 -4.56 36.16 4.15
N ALA A 5 -3.64 36.06 5.11
CA ALA A 5 -2.86 34.87 5.36
C ALA A 5 -3.79 33.72 5.76
N VAL A 6 -3.77 32.62 5.02
CA VAL A 6 -4.38 31.36 5.45
C VAL A 6 -3.37 30.66 6.35
N ALA A 7 -3.67 30.66 7.64
CA ALA A 7 -3.01 29.82 8.62
C ALA A 7 -3.20 28.35 8.22
N LEU A 8 -2.10 27.64 8.02
CA LEU A 8 -2.10 26.18 8.01
C LEU A 8 -2.50 25.74 9.42
N SER A 9 -3.75 25.32 9.57
CA SER A 9 -4.21 24.61 10.75
C SER A 9 -3.34 23.35 10.90
N ASN A 10 -2.55 23.30 11.96
CA ASN A 10 -1.97 22.07 12.48
C ASN A 10 -3.12 21.11 12.78
N GLY A 11 -3.36 20.17 11.86
CA GLY A 11 -4.14 18.98 12.12
C GLY A 11 -3.37 18.05 13.04
N SER A 12 -3.25 18.40 14.31
CA SER A 12 -2.92 17.46 15.37
C SER A 12 -4.21 16.74 15.77
N GLY A 13 -4.48 15.57 15.19
CA GLY A 13 -5.64 14.76 15.56
C GLY A 13 -5.56 13.32 15.04
N GLY A 14 -5.26 12.36 15.92
CA GLY A 14 -5.67 10.95 15.77
C GLY A 14 -4.83 9.99 14.91
N GLY A 15 -3.78 10.42 14.21
CA GLY A 15 -3.07 9.60 13.20
C GLY A 15 -2.30 8.36 13.70
N GLY A 16 -2.23 8.12 15.01
CA GLY A 16 -1.52 6.96 15.58
C GLY A 16 -2.26 5.63 15.44
N ASP A 17 -3.59 5.66 15.46
CA ASP A 17 -4.43 4.45 15.50
C ASP A 17 -4.67 3.88 14.09
N SER A 18 -5.00 4.75 13.14
CA SER A 18 -5.33 4.34 11.77
C SER A 18 -4.14 3.76 10.99
N LYS A 19 -2.89 4.13 11.32
CA LYS A 19 -1.71 3.59 10.61
C LYS A 19 -1.37 2.16 11.06
N ALA A 20 -1.54 1.86 12.35
CA ALA A 20 -1.33 0.51 12.87
C ALA A 20 -2.43 -0.44 12.36
N GLU A 21 -3.68 -0.02 12.43
CA GLU A 21 -4.82 -0.77 11.90
C GLU A 21 -4.71 -0.97 10.37
N PHE A 22 -4.27 0.06 9.63
CA PHE A 22 -3.99 -0.08 8.20
C PHE A 22 -2.91 -1.15 7.95
N ALA A 23 -1.81 -1.13 8.72
CA ALA A 23 -0.75 -2.14 8.58
C ALA A 23 -1.23 -3.56 8.93
N GLU A 24 -2.11 -3.73 9.92
CA GLU A 24 -2.68 -5.04 10.28
C GLU A 24 -3.54 -5.61 9.14
N ILE A 25 -4.34 -4.76 8.50
CA ILE A 25 -5.20 -5.17 7.39
C ILE A 25 -4.38 -5.66 6.19
N TYR A 26 -3.16 -5.15 5.98
CA TYR A 26 -2.28 -5.69 4.94
C TYR A 26 -1.99 -7.17 5.15
N SER A 27 -1.61 -7.56 6.37
CA SER A 27 -1.27 -8.96 6.68
C SER A 27 -2.45 -9.87 6.38
N ARG A 28 -3.65 -9.46 6.79
CA ARG A 28 -4.88 -10.21 6.53
C ARG A 28 -5.17 -10.32 5.02
N LEU A 29 -5.07 -9.23 4.26
CA LEU A 29 -5.31 -9.26 2.81
C LEU A 29 -4.27 -10.11 2.08
N LYS A 30 -3.01 -10.07 2.54
CA LYS A 30 -1.93 -10.92 2.01
C LYS A 30 -2.24 -12.40 2.25
N GLU A 31 -2.63 -12.77 3.47
CA GLU A 31 -3.05 -14.13 3.81
C GLU A 31 -4.23 -14.58 2.94
N GLU A 32 -5.29 -13.78 2.85
CA GLU A 32 -6.46 -14.08 2.00
C GLU A 32 -6.06 -14.28 0.52
N MET A 33 -5.08 -13.52 -0.01
CA MET A 33 -4.60 -13.67 -1.38
C MET A 33 -3.75 -14.93 -1.58
N LEU A 34 -2.99 -15.35 -0.57
CA LEU A 34 -2.19 -16.58 -0.60
C LEU A 34 -3.04 -17.85 -0.43
N GLU A 35 -4.30 -17.70 -0.03
CA GLU A 35 -5.28 -18.79 0.09
C GLU A 35 -6.33 -18.78 -1.05
N ASP A 36 -6.12 -17.95 -2.09
CA ASP A 36 -7.11 -17.77 -3.18
C ASP A 36 -7.38 -19.09 -3.93
N PRO A 37 -8.61 -19.65 -3.87
CA PRO A 37 -8.93 -20.91 -4.54
C PRO A 37 -8.94 -20.80 -6.08
N ALA A 38 -8.84 -19.59 -6.63
CA ALA A 38 -8.74 -19.37 -8.08
C ALA A 38 -7.36 -19.77 -8.64
N PHE A 39 -6.36 -19.98 -7.79
CA PHE A 39 -5.01 -20.38 -8.20
C PHE A 39 -4.55 -21.64 -7.47
N GLU A 40 -3.96 -22.59 -8.20
CA GLU A 40 -3.35 -23.77 -7.61
C GLU A 40 -1.92 -23.44 -7.15
N PHE A 41 -1.77 -23.24 -5.85
CA PHE A 41 -0.49 -22.89 -5.25
C PHE A 41 0.43 -24.10 -5.06
N THR A 42 1.73 -23.85 -5.23
CA THR A 42 2.81 -24.70 -4.74
C THR A 42 3.53 -23.97 -3.62
N ASP A 43 4.29 -24.69 -2.79
CA ASP A 43 5.10 -24.05 -1.72
C ASP A 43 6.05 -22.99 -2.29
N GLU A 44 6.58 -23.22 -3.50
CA GLU A 44 7.45 -22.27 -4.19
C GLU A 44 6.69 -21.02 -4.64
N SER A 45 5.50 -21.16 -5.24
CA SER A 45 4.73 -20.00 -5.70
C SER A 45 4.20 -19.17 -4.54
N LEU A 46 3.83 -19.79 -3.41
CA LEU A 46 3.47 -19.08 -2.17
C LEU A 46 4.62 -18.23 -1.65
N GLN A 47 5.80 -18.85 -1.45
CA GLN A 47 6.98 -18.14 -0.97
C GLN A 47 7.39 -17.01 -1.92
N TRP A 48 7.26 -17.24 -3.22
CA TRP A 48 7.55 -16.23 -4.23
C TRP A 48 6.60 -15.04 -4.14
N ILE A 49 5.29 -15.29 -4.15
CA ILE A 49 4.25 -14.25 -4.14
C ILE A 49 4.32 -13.46 -2.83
N GLU A 50 4.45 -14.14 -1.68
CA GLU A 50 4.60 -13.50 -0.38
C GLU A 50 5.79 -12.54 -0.37
N ARG A 51 6.97 -13.01 -0.77
CA ARG A 51 8.18 -12.19 -0.83
C ARG A 51 8.02 -11.02 -1.79
N MET A 52 7.41 -11.24 -2.95
CA MET A 52 7.19 -10.22 -3.98
C MET A 52 6.27 -9.10 -3.46
N LEU A 53 5.19 -9.45 -2.76
CA LEU A 53 4.28 -8.48 -2.16
C LEU A 53 4.99 -7.66 -1.08
N ASP A 54 5.63 -8.31 -0.12
CA ASP A 54 6.29 -7.61 0.99
C ASP A 54 7.38 -6.66 0.46
N TYR A 55 8.11 -7.07 -0.58
CA TYR A 55 9.18 -6.26 -1.18
C TYR A 55 8.65 -5.01 -1.89
N ASN A 56 7.60 -5.16 -2.70
CA ASN A 56 7.14 -4.10 -3.61
C ASN A 56 6.06 -3.21 -3.00
N VAL A 57 5.21 -3.77 -2.14
CA VAL A 57 4.08 -3.06 -1.55
C VAL A 57 4.48 -2.32 -0.29
N LEU A 58 5.34 -2.89 0.56
CA LEU A 58 5.77 -2.25 1.81
C LEU A 58 6.96 -1.30 1.61
N GLY A 59 7.29 -0.53 2.65
CA GLY A 59 8.37 0.47 2.63
C GLY A 59 7.98 1.83 2.03
N GLY A 60 6.72 1.98 1.61
CA GLY A 60 6.15 3.27 1.21
C GLY A 60 5.72 4.13 2.41
N LYS A 61 5.32 5.38 2.11
CA LYS A 61 4.68 6.26 3.12
C LYS A 61 3.19 5.95 3.32
N CYS A 62 2.59 5.16 2.42
CA CYS A 62 1.18 4.82 2.37
C CYS A 62 0.22 6.02 2.31
N ASN A 63 0.70 7.18 1.81
CA ASN A 63 -0.10 8.40 1.79
C ASN A 63 -1.36 8.27 0.92
N ARG A 64 -1.32 7.46 -0.16
CA ARG A 64 -2.48 7.30 -1.05
C ARG A 64 -3.53 6.42 -0.39
N GLY A 65 -3.13 5.30 0.19
CA GLY A 65 -4.01 4.41 0.95
C GLY A 65 -4.65 5.10 2.16
N LEU A 66 -3.84 5.78 2.98
CA LEU A 66 -4.35 6.51 4.16
C LEU A 66 -5.32 7.64 3.77
N SER A 67 -5.10 8.30 2.63
CA SER A 67 -6.00 9.35 2.15
C SER A 67 -7.42 8.84 1.84
N VAL A 68 -7.60 7.56 1.53
CA VAL A 68 -8.93 6.96 1.36
C VAL A 68 -9.72 6.99 2.67
N ILE A 69 -9.07 6.61 3.76
CA ILE A 69 -9.66 6.54 5.10
C ILE A 69 -10.03 7.96 5.56
N ASP A 70 -9.09 8.90 5.42
CA ASP A 70 -9.30 10.29 5.82
C ASP A 70 -10.38 10.98 4.98
N SER A 71 -10.41 10.70 3.67
CA SER A 71 -11.47 11.18 2.78
C SER A 71 -12.83 10.61 3.16
N TYR A 72 -12.91 9.33 3.50
CA TYR A 72 -14.17 8.71 3.88
C TYR A 72 -14.71 9.27 5.21
N LYS A 73 -13.85 9.44 6.22
CA LYS A 73 -14.17 10.15 7.47
C LYS A 73 -14.73 11.55 7.19
N THR A 74 -14.03 12.30 6.35
CA THR A 74 -14.41 13.67 5.98
C THR A 74 -15.77 13.71 5.26
N LEU A 75 -15.98 12.86 4.26
CA LEU A 75 -17.22 12.79 3.49
C LEU A 75 -18.42 12.39 4.35
N LYS A 76 -18.20 11.50 5.31
CA LYS A 76 -19.23 11.06 6.25
C LYS A 76 -19.46 12.05 7.39
N GLY A 77 -18.53 12.97 7.63
CA GLY A 77 -18.59 13.95 8.71
C GLY A 77 -18.38 13.33 10.09
N VAL A 78 -17.54 12.29 10.20
CA VAL A 78 -17.23 11.61 11.46
C VAL A 78 -15.72 11.50 11.66
N ASP A 79 -15.26 11.61 12.90
CA ASP A 79 -13.85 11.44 13.23
C ASP A 79 -13.43 9.96 13.34
N VAL A 80 -14.40 9.08 13.67
CA VAL A 80 -14.20 7.64 13.89
C VAL A 80 -15.20 6.85 13.07
N LEU A 81 -14.70 5.90 12.27
CA LEU A 81 -15.51 4.96 11.49
C LEU A 81 -15.86 3.74 12.34
N ARG A 82 -16.96 3.06 12.01
CA ARG A 82 -17.26 1.74 12.60
C ARG A 82 -16.22 0.73 12.12
N LYS A 83 -16.00 -0.35 12.88
CA LYS A 83 -15.02 -1.39 12.53
C LYS A 83 -15.13 -1.90 11.08
N GLU A 84 -16.34 -2.21 10.63
CA GLU A 84 -16.59 -2.67 9.26
C GLU A 84 -16.25 -1.59 8.22
N GLU A 85 -16.59 -0.34 8.50
CA GLU A 85 -16.30 0.80 7.63
C GLU A 85 -14.81 1.09 7.54
N THR A 86 -14.11 1.01 8.67
CA THR A 86 -12.65 1.11 8.70
C THR A 86 -12.01 -0.01 7.90
N PHE A 87 -12.46 -1.26 8.10
CA PHE A 87 -11.97 -2.40 7.34
C PHE A 87 -12.12 -2.19 5.84
N LEU A 88 -13.33 -1.85 5.36
CA LEU A 88 -13.59 -1.61 3.94
C LEU A 88 -12.77 -0.45 3.37
N ALA A 89 -12.65 0.66 4.11
CA ALA A 89 -11.85 1.82 3.67
C ALA A 89 -10.35 1.50 3.58
N CYS A 90 -9.82 0.77 4.57
CA CYS A 90 -8.45 0.29 4.57
C CYS A 90 -8.20 -0.70 3.44
N THR A 91 -9.12 -1.64 3.18
CA THR A 91 -9.01 -2.57 2.05
C THR A 91 -8.92 -1.83 0.73
N LEU A 92 -9.79 -0.84 0.50
CA LEU A 92 -9.71 -0.01 -0.70
C LEU A 92 -8.40 0.80 -0.75
N GLY A 93 -7.93 1.31 0.39
CA GLY A 93 -6.64 1.98 0.49
C GLY A 93 -5.47 1.07 0.10
N TRP A 94 -5.48 -0.20 0.49
CA TRP A 94 -4.47 -1.18 0.09
C TRP A 94 -4.55 -1.53 -1.38
N CYS A 95 -5.74 -1.62 -1.97
CA CYS A 95 -5.88 -1.79 -3.42
C CYS A 95 -5.16 -0.65 -4.19
N ILE A 96 -5.24 0.59 -3.68
CA ILE A 96 -4.52 1.72 -4.29
C ILE A 96 -3.00 1.58 -4.14
N GLU A 97 -2.51 1.16 -2.98
CA GLU A 97 -1.08 0.94 -2.76
C GLU A 97 -0.53 -0.26 -3.57
N TRP A 98 -1.33 -1.32 -3.78
CA TRP A 98 -0.99 -2.42 -4.70
C TRP A 98 -0.93 -1.96 -6.15
N LEU A 99 -1.92 -1.19 -6.60
CA LEU A 99 -1.90 -0.59 -7.94
C LEU A 99 -0.67 0.31 -8.13
N GLN A 100 -0.31 1.08 -7.10
CA GLN A 100 0.89 1.90 -7.11
C GLN A 100 2.18 1.06 -7.19
N ALA A 101 2.27 -0.02 -6.43
CA ALA A 101 3.40 -0.94 -6.45
C ALA A 101 3.58 -1.59 -7.84
N TYR A 102 2.48 -2.03 -8.47
CA TYR A 102 2.49 -2.53 -9.84
C TYR A 102 3.10 -1.53 -10.83
N PHE A 103 2.64 -0.29 -10.83
CA PHE A 103 3.18 0.73 -11.73
C PHE A 103 4.64 1.05 -11.45
N LEU A 104 5.06 1.08 -10.18
CA LEU A 104 6.46 1.33 -9.83
C LEU A 104 7.41 0.22 -10.30
N VAL A 105 7.00 -1.04 -10.23
CA VAL A 105 7.81 -2.17 -10.73
C VAL A 105 8.04 -2.02 -12.23
N LEU A 106 6.99 -1.69 -12.99
CA LEU A 106 7.10 -1.48 -14.44
C LEU A 106 7.91 -0.22 -14.79
N ASP A 107 7.69 0.88 -14.08
CA ASP A 107 8.46 2.13 -14.19
C ASP A 107 9.95 1.87 -13.97
N ASP A 108 10.31 1.12 -12.91
CA ASP A 108 11.69 0.77 -12.62
C ASP A 108 12.36 -0.03 -13.76
N ILE A 109 11.61 -0.91 -14.44
CA ILE A 109 12.10 -1.66 -15.59
C ILE A 109 12.28 -0.75 -16.82
N MET A 110 11.26 0.06 -17.14
CA MET A 110 11.28 0.97 -18.30
C MET A 110 12.43 1.99 -18.19
N ASP A 111 12.67 2.50 -16.99
CA ASP A 111 13.72 3.49 -16.73
C ASP A 111 15.07 2.87 -16.37
N ASN A 112 15.14 1.53 -16.32
CA ASN A 112 16.33 0.79 -15.89
C ASN A 112 16.85 1.28 -14.52
N SER A 113 15.94 1.62 -13.60
CA SER A 113 16.22 2.20 -12.30
C SER A 113 17.06 1.27 -11.41
N GLN A 114 17.88 1.85 -10.52
CA GLN A 114 18.77 1.08 -9.63
C GLN A 114 18.10 0.71 -8.30
N THR A 115 17.42 1.67 -7.67
CA THR A 115 16.89 1.53 -6.32
C THR A 115 15.51 2.16 -6.17
N ARG A 116 14.66 1.54 -5.35
CA ARG A 116 13.33 2.01 -4.96
C ARG A 116 13.14 1.78 -3.46
N ARG A 117 12.59 2.79 -2.76
CA ARG A 117 12.31 2.72 -1.30
C ARG A 117 13.53 2.30 -0.45
N GLY A 118 14.74 2.69 -0.88
CA GLY A 118 15.99 2.39 -0.18
C GLY A 118 16.55 0.99 -0.42
N GLN A 119 15.94 0.20 -1.31
CA GLN A 119 16.38 -1.15 -1.69
C GLN A 119 16.62 -1.21 -3.21
N PRO A 120 17.36 -2.22 -3.74
CA PRO A 120 17.44 -2.44 -5.18
C PRO A 120 16.04 -2.57 -5.82
N CYS A 121 15.87 -2.12 -7.06
CA CYS A 121 14.61 -2.36 -7.77
C CYS A 121 14.36 -3.87 -7.92
N TRP A 122 13.11 -4.33 -7.80
CA TRP A 122 12.78 -5.76 -7.73
C TRP A 122 13.35 -6.58 -8.89
N PHE A 123 13.31 -6.05 -10.12
CA PHE A 123 13.85 -6.72 -11.31
C PHE A 123 15.38 -6.92 -11.28
N ARG A 124 16.10 -6.24 -10.39
CA ARG A 124 17.54 -6.39 -10.18
C ARG A 124 17.91 -7.41 -9.11
N VAL A 125 16.94 -7.95 -8.39
CA VAL A 125 17.21 -9.04 -7.45
C VAL A 125 17.67 -10.25 -8.25
N PRO A 126 18.82 -10.89 -7.92
CA PRO A 126 19.44 -11.90 -8.78
C PRO A 126 18.51 -13.06 -9.18
N GLN A 127 17.65 -13.52 -8.26
CA GLN A 127 16.68 -14.60 -8.52
C GLN A 127 15.46 -14.14 -9.34
N VAL A 128 15.22 -12.84 -9.47
CA VAL A 128 14.10 -12.25 -10.21
C VAL A 128 14.48 -11.94 -11.66
N LEU A 129 15.72 -11.49 -11.88
CA LEU A 129 16.22 -11.16 -13.21
C LEU A 129 16.11 -12.34 -14.20
N ALA A 130 16.20 -13.58 -13.70
CA ALA A 130 16.09 -14.80 -14.52
C ALA A 130 14.69 -15.05 -15.11
N LEU A 131 13.64 -14.35 -14.66
CA LEU A 131 12.28 -14.45 -15.22
C LEU A 131 12.03 -13.47 -16.38
N LEU A 132 12.91 -12.47 -16.56
CA LEU A 132 12.77 -11.43 -17.58
C LEU A 132 13.67 -11.67 -18.81
N LEU A 133 14.47 -12.73 -18.81
CA LEU A 133 15.36 -13.18 -19.89
C LEU A 133 14.94 -14.58 -20.35
#